data_AF-A0AAD3B2R4-F1
#
_entry.id   AF-A0AAD3B2R4-F1
#
_cell.length_a   1.000
_cell.length_b   1.000
_cell.length_c   1.000
_cell.angle_alpha   90.00
_cell.angle_beta   90.00
_cell.angle_gamma   90.00
#
_symmetry.space_group_name_H-M   'P 1'
#
loop_
_entity.id
_entity.type
_entity.pdbx_description
1 polymer ?
#
loop_
_entity_poly.entity_id
_entity_poly.type
_entity_poly.pdbx_seq_one_letter_code
_entity_poly.pdbx_strand_id
1 'polypeptide(L)'
;MPPVCPIGLGLSQGNWVLSWGATLLYITNLLGIALSCLLVFLLAGYSNFHRARNAIVLTSILTAVLLIPLGISFATLSNQARLERLLKKALLQRTITCQRAELLESSINWLKQPPWVRLVVRTSESITPRQVELLEEFITKEMGRPFQLNVLVSKVNEVTAPE
;
A
#
# COMPACT_ATOMS: atom_id res chain seq x y z
N MET A 1 3.39 4.24 -17.86
CA MET A 1 2.05 4.27 -18.49
C MET A 1 1.36 5.56 -18.08
N PRO A 2 0.77 6.34 -19.01
CA PRO A 2 0.04 7.54 -18.62
C PRO A 2 -1.14 7.13 -17.69
N PRO A 3 -1.28 7.75 -16.51
CA PRO A 3 -2.27 7.38 -15.50
C PRO A 3 -3.73 7.60 -15.93
N VAL A 4 -3.95 8.13 -17.15
CA VAL A 4 -5.27 8.30 -17.77
C VAL A 4 -6.00 6.96 -17.98
N CYS A 5 -5.26 5.89 -18.31
CA CYS A 5 -5.86 4.58 -18.55
C CYS A 5 -6.46 3.96 -17.25
N PRO A 6 -5.75 3.95 -16.10
CA PRO A 6 -6.33 3.60 -14.80
C PRO A 6 -7.55 4.43 -14.38
N ILE A 7 -7.59 5.74 -14.71
CA ILE A 7 -8.75 6.60 -14.42
C ILE A 7 -9.99 6.07 -15.15
N GLY A 8 -9.87 5.78 -16.45
CA GLY A 8 -10.96 5.25 -17.27
C GLY A 8 -11.42 3.86 -16.83
N LEU A 9 -10.48 2.98 -16.48
CA LEU A 9 -10.79 1.64 -15.94
C LEU A 9 -11.54 1.73 -14.60
N GLY A 10 -11.17 2.66 -13.72
CA GLY A 10 -11.86 2.89 -12.46
C GLY A 10 -13.29 3.38 -12.65
N LEU A 11 -13.51 4.33 -13.58
CA LEU A 11 -14.85 4.82 -13.92
C LEU A 11 -15.72 3.71 -14.53
N SER A 12 -15.17 2.91 -15.44
CA SER A 12 -15.88 1.80 -16.08
C SER A 12 -16.33 0.72 -15.09
N GLN A 13 -15.59 0.52 -14.00
CA GLN A 13 -15.90 -0.47 -12.96
C GLN A 13 -16.73 0.12 -11.82
N GLY A 14 -17.12 1.40 -11.87
CA GLY A 14 -17.79 2.09 -10.77
C GLY A 14 -16.92 2.27 -9.52
N ASN A 15 -15.61 2.05 -9.62
CA ASN A 15 -14.66 2.16 -8.51
C ASN A 15 -14.15 3.59 -8.38
N TRP A 16 -14.94 4.43 -7.70
CA TRP A 16 -14.63 5.84 -7.46
C TRP A 16 -13.31 6.05 -6.72
N VAL A 17 -12.96 5.17 -5.78
CA VAL A 17 -11.71 5.27 -5.00
C VAL A 17 -10.49 5.10 -5.91
N LEU A 18 -10.52 4.09 -6.77
CA LEU A 18 -9.44 3.83 -7.73
C LEU A 18 -9.29 4.98 -8.74
N SER A 19 -10.41 5.46 -9.28
CA SER A 19 -10.41 6.56 -10.25
C SER A 19 -9.88 7.86 -9.65
N TRP A 20 -10.29 8.19 -8.42
CA TRP A 20 -9.81 9.39 -7.72
C TRP A 20 -8.32 9.32 -7.40
N GLY A 21 -7.84 8.18 -6.90
CA GLY A 21 -6.41 7.98 -6.65
C GLY A 21 -5.56 8.13 -7.91
N ALA A 22 -6.01 7.55 -9.03
CA ALA A 22 -5.33 7.69 -10.32
C ALA A 22 -5.35 9.14 -10.84
N THR A 23 -6.45 9.87 -10.64
CA THR A 23 -6.58 11.28 -11.01
C THR A 23 -5.66 12.17 -10.20
N LEU A 24 -5.57 11.95 -8.88
CA LEU A 24 -4.67 12.68 -8.00
C LEU A 24 -3.19 12.51 -8.43
N LEU A 25 -2.80 11.28 -8.74
CA LEU A 25 -1.45 10.97 -9.23
C LEU A 25 -1.17 11.64 -10.57
N TYR A 26 -2.13 11.64 -11.49
CA TYR A 26 -2.04 12.33 -12.77
C TYR A 26 -1.81 13.84 -12.61
N ILE A 27 -2.65 14.52 -11.81
CA ILE A 27 -2.55 15.96 -11.57
C ILE A 27 -1.21 16.30 -10.92
N THR A 28 -0.76 15.51 -9.94
CA THR A 28 0.53 15.73 -9.26
C THR A 28 1.70 15.62 -10.25
N ASN A 29 1.67 14.62 -11.14
CA ASN A 29 2.70 14.44 -12.16
C ASN A 29 2.69 15.58 -13.20
N LEU A 30 1.51 15.97 -13.67
CA LEU A 30 1.34 17.08 -14.62
C LEU A 30 1.88 18.40 -14.06
N LEU A 31 1.57 18.69 -12.79
CA LEU A 31 2.08 19.88 -12.11
C LEU A 31 3.60 19.80 -11.91
N GLY A 32 4.15 18.63 -11.58
CA GLY A 32 5.60 18.44 -11.50
C GLY A 32 6.31 18.76 -12.82
N ILE A 33 5.74 18.32 -13.95
CA ILE A 33 6.25 18.65 -15.29
C ILE A 33 6.12 20.14 -15.57
N ALA A 34 4.97 20.76 -15.30
CA ALA A 34 4.74 22.19 -15.49
C ALA A 34 5.72 23.04 -14.66
N LEU A 35 5.95 22.66 -13.40
CA LEU A 35 6.88 23.33 -12.49
C LEU A 35 8.32 23.15 -12.96
N SER A 36 8.70 21.95 -13.41
CA SER A 36 10.02 21.70 -14.01
C SER A 36 10.25 22.55 -15.27
N CYS A 37 9.24 22.66 -16.13
CA CYS A 37 9.29 23.50 -17.33
C CYS A 37 9.44 24.99 -16.99
N LEU A 38 8.67 25.49 -16.01
CA LEU A 38 8.81 26.85 -15.48
C LEU A 38 10.22 27.11 -14.94
N LEU A 39 10.77 26.15 -14.20
CA LEU A 39 12.12 26.25 -13.62
C LEU A 39 13.19 26.29 -14.72
N VAL A 40 13.09 25.42 -15.72
CA VAL A 40 13.99 25.41 -16.88
C VAL A 40 13.91 26.71 -17.68
N PHE A 41 12.70 27.22 -17.95
CA PHE A 41 12.53 28.52 -18.65
C PHE A 41 13.05 29.71 -17.85
N LEU A 42 12.97 29.65 -16.52
CA LEU A 42 13.56 30.65 -15.64
C LEU A 42 15.09 30.63 -15.71
N LEU A 43 15.68 29.44 -15.58
CA LEU A 43 17.15 29.26 -15.65
C LEU A 43 17.70 29.62 -17.03
N ALA A 44 16.96 29.34 -18.10
CA ALA A 44 17.32 29.69 -19.46
C ALA A 44 17.13 31.18 -19.80
N GLY A 45 16.59 31.99 -18.88
CA GLY A 45 16.46 33.44 -19.05
C GLY A 45 15.31 33.89 -19.97
N TYR A 46 14.45 32.96 -20.43
CA TYR A 46 13.34 33.27 -21.33
C TYR A 46 12.14 33.93 -20.63
N SER A 47 12.13 33.98 -19.30
CA SER A 47 11.00 34.52 -18.52
C SER A 47 11.42 35.65 -17.59
N ASN A 48 10.70 36.77 -17.65
CA ASN A 48 10.90 37.90 -16.76
C ASN A 48 10.60 37.48 -15.31
N PHE A 49 11.63 37.44 -14.45
CA PHE A 49 11.58 36.90 -13.09
C PHE A 49 10.41 37.48 -12.26
N HIS A 50 10.08 38.76 -12.45
CA HIS A 50 8.94 39.40 -11.77
C HIS A 50 7.57 38.83 -12.16
N ARG A 51 7.36 38.39 -13.39
CA ARG A 51 6.08 37.82 -13.85
C ARG A 51 5.99 36.31 -13.57
N ALA A 52 7.13 35.61 -13.66
CA ALA A 52 7.23 34.17 -13.41
C ALA A 52 7.16 33.81 -11.91
N ARG A 53 7.61 34.69 -11.00
CA ARG A 53 7.63 34.43 -9.55
C ARG A 53 6.28 34.03 -9.00
N ASN A 54 5.20 34.72 -9.38
CA ASN A 54 3.86 34.40 -8.90
C ASN A 54 3.37 33.04 -9.42
N ALA A 55 3.65 32.71 -10.68
CA ALA A 55 3.30 31.41 -11.25
C ALA A 55 4.08 30.26 -10.60
N ILE A 56 5.37 30.46 -10.30
CA ILE A 56 6.22 29.46 -9.62
C ILE A 56 5.76 29.25 -8.18
N VAL A 57 5.49 30.33 -7.44
CA VAL A 57 4.99 30.24 -6.05
C VAL A 57 3.63 29.54 -6.03
N LEU A 58 2.71 29.91 -6.92
CA LEU A 58 1.38 29.30 -6.99
C LEU A 58 1.46 27.81 -7.34
N THR A 59 2.22 27.45 -8.37
CA THR A 59 2.40 26.04 -8.78
C THR A 59 3.12 25.22 -7.71
N SER A 60 4.10 25.80 -7.02
CA SER A 60 4.80 25.16 -5.90
C SER A 60 3.87 24.89 -4.72
N ILE A 61 3.06 25.88 -4.31
CA ILE A 61 2.07 25.71 -3.24
C ILE A 61 1.05 24.63 -3.63
N LEU A 62 0.52 24.68 -4.86
CA LEU A 62 -0.49 23.73 -5.31
C LEU A 62 0.07 22.29 -5.40
N THR A 63 1.33 22.16 -5.82
CA THR A 63 2.05 20.88 -5.79
C THR A 63 2.28 20.39 -4.36
N ALA A 64 2.70 21.28 -3.45
CA ALA A 64 2.92 20.93 -2.04
C ALA A 64 1.63 20.47 -1.35
N VAL A 65 0.49 21.11 -1.64
CA VAL A 65 -0.82 20.71 -1.12
C VAL A 65 -1.19 19.30 -1.61
N LEU A 66 -0.93 18.97 -2.87
CA LEU A 66 -1.21 17.63 -3.42
C LEU A 66 -0.25 16.55 -2.93
N LEU A 67 0.97 16.91 -2.52
CA LEU A 67 1.91 15.98 -1.90
C LEU A 67 1.43 15.46 -0.55
N ILE A 68 0.57 16.19 0.16
CA ILE A 68 0.04 15.76 1.46
C ILE A 68 -0.83 14.48 1.32
N PRO A 69 -1.94 14.47 0.56
CA PRO A 69 -2.77 13.27 0.41
C PRO A 69 -2.02 12.13 -0.29
N LEU A 70 -1.10 12.46 -1.22
CA LEU A 70 -0.27 11.47 -1.87
C LEU A 70 0.73 10.83 -0.88
N GLY A 71 1.36 11.63 -0.02
CA GLY A 71 2.28 11.18 1.01
C GLY A 71 1.59 10.27 2.04
N ILE A 72 0.37 10.63 2.46
CA ILE A 72 -0.47 9.79 3.32
C ILE A 72 -0.78 8.46 2.60
N SER A 73 -1.20 8.50 1.34
CA SER A 73 -1.52 7.30 0.55
C SER A 73 -0.29 6.41 0.33
N PHE A 74 0.87 7.01 0.12
CA PHE A 74 2.13 6.28 0.02
C PHE A 74 2.52 5.63 1.35
N ALA A 75 2.37 6.36 2.46
CA ALA A 75 2.65 5.83 3.79
C ALA A 75 1.73 4.65 4.15
N THR A 76 0.44 4.70 3.81
CA THR A 76 -0.48 3.59 4.05
C THR A 76 -0.10 2.35 3.23
N LEU A 77 0.18 2.52 1.94
CA LEU A 77 0.64 1.42 1.06
C LEU A 77 1.97 0.83 1.53
N SER A 78 2.93 1.67 1.92
CA SER A 78 4.23 1.23 2.43
C SER A 78 4.09 0.44 3.74
N ASN A 79 3.22 0.89 4.65
CA ASN A 79 2.91 0.18 5.88
C ASN A 79 2.22 -1.18 5.63
N GLN A 80 1.30 -1.25 4.66
CA GLN A 80 0.66 -2.51 4.24
C GLN A 80 1.69 -3.49 3.68
N ALA A 81 2.52 -3.05 2.73
CA ALA A 81 3.57 -3.87 2.14
C ALA A 81 4.61 -4.34 3.18
N ARG A 82 4.95 -3.49 4.16
CA ARG A 82 5.84 -3.87 5.27
C ARG A 82 5.21 -4.97 6.13
N LEU A 83 3.93 -4.82 6.50
CA LEU A 83 3.23 -5.83 7.31
C LEU A 83 3.14 -7.17 6.57
N GLU A 84 2.75 -7.16 5.29
CA GLU A 84 2.65 -8.38 4.48
C GLU A 84 4.00 -9.10 4.37
N ARG A 85 5.11 -8.36 4.19
CA ARG A 85 6.45 -8.93 4.19
C ARG A 85 6.82 -9.55 5.55
N LEU A 86 6.49 -8.88 6.65
CA LEU A 86 6.74 -9.39 8.00
C LEU A 86 5.92 -10.64 8.27
N LEU A 87 4.65 -10.68 7.87
CA LEU A 87 3.79 -11.84 7.96
C LEU A 87 4.36 -13.02 7.18
N LYS A 88 4.70 -12.80 5.90
CA LYS A 88 5.32 -13.83 5.06
C LYS A 88 6.63 -14.34 5.67
N LYS A 89 7.46 -13.45 6.21
CA LYS A 89 8.71 -13.82 6.88
C LYS A 89 8.46 -14.61 8.17
N ALA A 90 7.52 -14.18 9.01
CA ALA A 90 7.22 -14.85 10.28
C ALA A 90 6.58 -16.23 10.09
N LEU A 91 5.76 -16.40 9.03
CA LEU A 91 5.18 -17.67 8.63
C LEU A 91 6.25 -18.63 8.06
N LEU A 92 7.19 -18.13 7.25
CA LEU A 92 8.22 -18.96 6.61
C LEU A 92 9.45 -19.27 7.47
N GLN A 93 9.85 -18.37 8.38
CA GLN A 93 11.16 -18.48 9.08
C GLN A 93 11.10 -18.89 10.54
N ARG A 94 10.00 -18.64 11.28
CA ARG A 94 10.05 -18.77 12.75
C ARG A 94 8.88 -19.48 13.43
N THR A 95 7.65 -19.41 12.91
CA THR A 95 6.48 -19.76 13.73
C THR A 95 5.81 -21.07 13.31
N ILE A 96 6.09 -21.54 12.08
CA ILE A 96 5.49 -22.77 11.59
C ILE A 96 6.57 -23.58 10.87
N THR A 97 7.00 -24.69 11.48
CA THR A 97 7.70 -25.78 10.81
C THR A 97 6.80 -26.49 9.79
N CYS A 98 5.80 -25.82 9.23
CA CYS A 98 5.00 -26.31 8.13
C CYS A 98 5.78 -26.01 6.86
N GLN A 99 6.37 -27.04 6.27
CA GLN A 99 6.90 -26.99 4.91
C GLN A 99 5.81 -26.68 3.84
N ARG A 100 4.56 -26.39 4.23
CA ARG A 100 3.39 -26.17 3.37
C ARG A 100 2.37 -25.13 3.91
N ALA A 101 2.79 -24.13 4.70
CA ALA A 101 1.90 -23.03 5.08
C ALA A 101 2.02 -21.85 4.09
N GLU A 102 0.95 -21.56 3.35
CA GLU A 102 0.90 -20.48 2.36
C GLU A 102 -0.08 -19.39 2.80
N LEU A 103 0.36 -18.13 2.80
CA LEU A 103 -0.52 -16.99 3.04
C LEU A 103 -1.33 -16.74 1.76
N LEU A 104 -2.64 -17.01 1.82
CA LEU A 104 -3.55 -16.78 0.69
C LEU A 104 -3.98 -15.32 0.62
N GLU A 105 -4.32 -14.74 1.77
CA GLU A 105 -4.86 -13.40 1.82
C GLU A 105 -4.53 -12.73 3.16
N SER A 106 -4.23 -11.44 3.11
CA SER A 106 -4.16 -10.59 4.30
C SER A 106 -5.00 -9.33 4.08
N SER A 107 -5.95 -9.10 4.99
CA SER A 107 -6.77 -7.88 4.98
C SER A 107 -6.66 -7.19 6.33
N ILE A 108 -6.49 -5.87 6.31
CA ILE A 108 -6.26 -5.07 7.51
C ILE A 108 -7.36 -4.04 7.61
N ASN A 109 -8.06 -4.04 8.75
CA ASN A 109 -9.02 -3.01 9.07
C ASN A 109 -8.36 -1.96 9.98
N TRP A 110 -7.91 -0.88 9.36
CA TRP A 110 -7.29 0.27 10.03
C TRP A 110 -8.27 1.15 10.82
N LEU A 111 -9.60 0.98 10.64
CA LEU A 111 -10.60 1.78 11.36
C LEU A 111 -10.78 1.32 12.82
N LYS A 112 -10.37 0.09 13.15
CA LYS A 112 -10.43 -0.41 14.54
C LYS A 112 -9.17 -0.03 15.31
N GLN A 113 -9.33 0.21 16.61
CA GLN A 113 -8.23 0.41 17.55
C GLN A 113 -8.29 -0.70 18.62
N PRO A 114 -7.33 -1.64 18.65
CA PRO A 114 -6.19 -1.79 17.72
C PRO A 114 -6.62 -2.27 16.31
N PRO A 115 -5.79 -2.06 15.26
CA PRO A 115 -6.10 -2.50 13.91
C PRO A 115 -6.29 -4.01 13.85
N TRP A 116 -7.36 -4.45 13.18
CA TRP A 116 -7.72 -5.87 13.07
C TRP A 116 -7.12 -6.45 11.79
N VAL A 117 -6.26 -7.45 11.92
CA VAL A 117 -5.62 -8.14 10.80
C VAL A 117 -6.27 -9.51 10.62
N ARG A 118 -6.92 -9.72 9.47
CA ARG A 118 -7.44 -11.03 9.08
C ARG A 118 -6.46 -11.70 8.13
N LEU A 119 -6.01 -12.89 8.52
CA LEU A 119 -5.07 -13.70 7.76
C LEU A 119 -5.77 -14.97 7.31
N VAL A 120 -5.68 -15.29 6.03
CA VAL A 120 -6.14 -16.58 5.50
C VAL A 120 -4.88 -17.39 5.18
N VAL A 121 -4.66 -18.43 5.96
CA VAL A 121 -3.48 -19.30 5.82
C VAL A 121 -3.94 -20.67 5.36
N ARG A 122 -3.33 -21.15 4.28
CA ARG A 122 -3.50 -22.50 3.77
C ARG A 122 -2.44 -23.38 4.40
N THR A 123 -2.83 -24.44 5.09
CA THR A 123 -1.87 -25.38 5.69
C THR A 123 -2.46 -26.78 5.83
N SER A 124 -1.59 -27.79 5.80
CA SER A 124 -1.94 -29.18 6.06
C SER A 124 -1.98 -29.52 7.56
N GLU A 125 -1.40 -28.68 8.43
CA GLU A 125 -1.34 -28.89 9.88
C GLU A 125 -2.27 -27.93 10.66
N SER A 126 -2.64 -28.29 11.88
CA SER A 126 -3.47 -27.42 12.74
C SER A 126 -2.65 -26.30 13.38
N ILE A 127 -3.07 -25.06 13.17
CA ILE A 127 -2.51 -23.89 13.86
C ILE A 127 -3.04 -23.81 15.29
N THR A 128 -2.14 -23.73 16.26
CA THR A 128 -2.50 -23.61 17.68
C THR A 128 -2.68 -22.14 18.10
N PRO A 129 -3.53 -21.82 19.09
CA PRO A 129 -3.69 -20.45 19.59
C PRO A 129 -2.38 -19.81 20.04
N ARG A 130 -1.46 -20.60 20.61
CA ARG A 130 -0.15 -20.12 21.07
C ARG A 130 0.77 -19.70 19.94
N GLN A 131 0.68 -20.32 18.76
CA GLN A 131 1.41 -19.87 17.57
C GLN A 131 0.86 -18.53 17.05
N VAL A 132 -0.44 -18.30 17.16
CA VAL A 132 -1.07 -17.02 16.79
C VAL A 132 -0.61 -15.92 17.74
N GLU A 133 -0.57 -16.19 19.05
CA GLU A 133 -0.09 -15.26 20.07
C GLU A 133 1.38 -14.85 19.84
N LEU A 134 2.27 -15.82 19.59
CA LEU A 134 3.68 -15.55 19.27
C LEU A 134 3.85 -14.72 17.98
N LEU A 135 2.99 -14.96 16.98
CA LEU A 135 2.97 -14.18 15.75
C LEU A 135 2.50 -12.74 16.00
N GLU A 136 1.46 -12.56 16.84
CA GLU A 136 0.95 -11.25 17.25
C GLU A 136 2.00 -10.44 18.01
N GLU A 137 2.71 -11.05 18.96
CA GLU A 137 3.82 -10.42 19.69
C GLU A 137 4.96 -9.99 18.76
N PHE A 138 5.36 -10.86 17.83
CA PHE A 138 6.42 -10.58 16.88
C PHE A 138 6.07 -9.38 15.98
N ILE A 139 4.85 -9.36 15.45
CA ILE A 139 4.36 -8.26 14.60
C ILE A 139 4.28 -6.97 15.42
N THR A 140 3.76 -7.04 16.63
CA THR A 140 3.64 -5.88 17.54
C THR A 140 5.01 -5.27 17.83
N LYS A 141 6.02 -6.11 18.06
CA LYS A 141 7.40 -5.69 18.30
C LYS A 141 8.05 -5.03 17.08
N GLU A 142 7.90 -5.60 15.89
CA GLU A 142 8.51 -5.07 14.65
C GLU A 142 7.80 -3.80 14.13
N MET A 143 6.47 -3.73 14.31
CA MET A 143 5.66 -2.61 13.84
C MET A 143 5.54 -1.48 14.86
N GLY A 144 5.91 -1.71 16.13
CA GLY A 144 5.89 -0.70 17.18
C GLY A 144 4.47 -0.25 17.60
N ARG A 145 3.44 -1.04 17.30
CA ARG A 145 2.04 -0.79 17.68
C ARG A 145 1.27 -2.10 17.83
N PRO A 146 0.25 -2.17 18.71
CA PRO A 146 -0.53 -3.38 18.92
C PRO A 146 -1.45 -3.67 17.72
N PHE A 147 -1.65 -4.96 17.43
CA PHE A 147 -2.57 -5.47 16.42
C PHE A 147 -3.36 -6.63 16.99
N GLN A 148 -4.60 -6.82 16.53
CA GLN A 148 -5.36 -8.04 16.80
C GLN A 148 -5.29 -8.95 15.58
N LEU A 149 -4.79 -10.17 15.76
CA LEU A 149 -4.71 -11.17 14.70
C LEU A 149 -5.89 -12.13 14.74
N ASN A 150 -6.54 -12.33 13.59
CA ASN A 150 -7.48 -13.42 13.39
C ASN A 150 -7.02 -14.28 12.22
N VAL A 151 -6.65 -15.52 12.51
CA VAL A 151 -6.10 -16.48 11.54
C VAL A 151 -7.17 -17.49 11.16
N LEU A 152 -7.60 -17.43 9.90
CA LEU A 152 -8.49 -18.40 9.29
C LEU A 152 -7.65 -19.48 8.61
N VAL A 153 -7.86 -20.73 9.00
CA VAL A 153 -7.11 -21.88 8.48
C VAL A 153 -7.92 -22.58 7.40
N SER A 154 -7.36 -22.65 6.19
CA SER A 154 -7.91 -23.45 5.09
C SER A 154 -7.09 -24.74 4.95
N LYS A 155 -7.73 -25.89 5.17
CA LYS A 155 -7.08 -27.21 5.05
C LYS A 155 -6.88 -27.58 3.58
N VAL A 156 -5.70 -28.12 3.28
CA VAL A 156 -5.40 -28.67 1.95
C VAL A 156 -5.69 -30.16 1.94
N ASN A 157 -6.58 -30.60 1.05
CA ASN A 157 -6.76 -32.01 0.72
C ASN A 157 -6.04 -32.28 -0.61
N GLU A 158 -5.08 -33.20 -0.58
CA GLU A 158 -4.38 -33.68 -1.78
C GLU A 158 -5.16 -34.89 -2.32
N VAL A 159 -5.59 -34.83 -3.58
CA VAL A 159 -6.31 -35.92 -4.24
C VAL A 159 -5.46 -36.36 -5.42
N THR A 160 -4.99 -37.61 -5.38
CA THR A 160 -4.21 -38.23 -6.45
C THR A 160 -5.11 -39.20 -7.22
N ALA A 161 -5.02 -39.19 -8.55
CA ALA A 161 -5.73 -40.16 -9.39
C ALA A 161 -5.19 -41.58 -9.13
N PRO A 162 -6.05 -42.62 -9.11
CA PRO A 162 -5.57 -44.00 -9.05
C PRO A 162 -4.78 -44.31 -10.33
N GLU A 163 -3.61 -44.93 -10.19
CA GLU A 163 -2.80 -45.47 -11.29
C GLU A 163 -3.51 -46.61 -12.03
#